data_AF-A0A7Y4P379-F1
#
_entry.id   AF-A0A7Y4P379-F1
#
_cell.length_a   1.000
_cell.length_b   1.000
_cell.length_c   1.000
_cell.angle_alpha   90.00
_cell.angle_beta   90.00
_cell.angle_gamma   90.00
#
_symmetry.space_group_name_H-M   'P 1'
#
loop_
_entity.id
_entity.type
_entity.pdbx_description
1 polymer ?
#
loop_
_entity_poly.entity_id
_entity_poly.type
_entity_poly.pdbx_seq_one_letter_code
_entity_poly.pdbx_strand_id
1 'polypeptide(L)'
;MFLLRLIIPDRPGSLGTVATALGEVSADIHAIEIVEHRRENGTAVDDIVVDLPPGVLPDRLVSACNSVPDVEVIWFSRYGAGGGLHMDLEAVEQMTSSPAEAIDLLVEQGPAVLHADWAALIDGTGADVKVALETSATPEFGEVAAAWLPLEKATTLAAPDHKGLAESVLVAAPLESDRRILVVGRRGGPEFLGSEVARLSYLASLAVTIRATA
;
A
#
# COMPACT_ATOMS: atom_id res chain seq x y z
N MET A 1 -15.32 0.60 8.78
CA MET A 1 -14.81 1.36 7.63
C MET A 1 -14.52 0.43 6.46
N PHE A 2 -14.58 1.01 5.28
CA PHE A 2 -14.28 0.40 4.00
C PHE A 2 -13.35 1.32 3.21
N LEU A 3 -12.47 0.73 2.41
CA LEU A 3 -11.61 1.45 1.48
C LEU A 3 -12.07 1.14 0.06
N LEU A 4 -12.33 2.19 -0.72
CA LEU A 4 -12.58 2.13 -2.15
C LEU A 4 -11.39 2.75 -2.89
N ARG A 5 -10.80 2.02 -3.83
CA ARG A 5 -9.87 2.63 -4.81
C ARG A 5 -10.62 2.85 -6.10
N LEU A 6 -10.67 4.10 -6.54
CA LEU A 6 -11.43 4.54 -7.70
C LEU A 6 -10.51 5.10 -8.77
N ILE A 7 -10.81 4.81 -10.03
CA ILE A 7 -10.34 5.63 -11.15
C ILE A 7 -11.42 6.68 -11.43
N ILE A 8 -11.06 7.96 -11.39
CA ILE A 8 -11.98 9.08 -11.65
C ILE A 8 -11.40 10.04 -12.69
N PRO A 9 -12.23 10.84 -13.39
CA PRO A 9 -11.71 11.86 -14.30
C PRO A 9 -11.02 12.99 -13.53
N ASP A 10 -9.81 13.38 -13.94
CA ASP A 10 -9.04 14.46 -13.30
C ASP A 10 -9.48 15.83 -13.83
N ARG A 11 -10.69 16.25 -13.43
CA ARG A 11 -11.30 17.54 -13.80
C ARG A 11 -12.15 18.09 -12.64
N PRO A 12 -12.38 19.42 -12.60
CA PRO A 12 -13.22 20.03 -11.56
C PRO A 12 -14.61 19.37 -11.47
N GLY A 13 -15.01 19.01 -10.25
CA GLY A 13 -16.34 18.45 -9.96
C GLY A 13 -16.43 16.91 -9.99
N SER A 14 -15.43 16.18 -10.50
CA SER A 14 -15.45 14.71 -10.53
C SER A 14 -15.60 14.10 -9.13
N LEU A 15 -14.72 14.49 -8.20
CA LEU A 15 -14.78 14.00 -6.82
C LEU A 15 -16.09 14.40 -6.12
N GLY A 16 -16.62 15.59 -6.41
CA GLY A 16 -17.91 16.03 -5.87
C GLY A 16 -19.09 15.17 -6.34
N THR A 17 -19.03 14.65 -7.56
CA THR A 17 -20.04 13.74 -8.10
C THR A 17 -19.98 12.38 -7.40
N VAL A 18 -18.76 11.86 -7.19
CA VAL A 18 -18.54 10.62 -6.41
C VAL A 18 -19.05 10.78 -4.98
N ALA A 19 -18.71 11.89 -4.31
CA ALA A 19 -19.16 12.18 -2.95
C ALA A 19 -20.69 12.26 -2.85
N THR A 20 -21.35 12.82 -3.88
CA THR A 20 -22.81 12.86 -3.96
C THR A 20 -23.41 11.45 -4.03
N ALA A 21 -22.89 10.59 -4.92
CA ALA A 21 -23.36 9.21 -5.07
C ALA A 21 -23.16 8.38 -3.79
N LEU A 22 -22.03 8.55 -3.10
CA LEU A 22 -21.77 7.93 -1.80
C LEU A 22 -22.78 8.42 -0.73
N GLY A 23 -23.13 9.70 -0.75
CA GLY A 23 -24.14 10.28 0.13
C GLY A 23 -25.54 9.67 -0.06
N GLU A 24 -25.92 9.28 -1.29
CA GLU A 24 -27.22 8.65 -1.58
C GLU A 24 -27.38 7.27 -0.91
N VAL A 25 -26.27 6.57 -0.66
CA VAL A 25 -26.25 5.31 0.11
C VAL A 25 -25.95 5.53 1.59
N SER A 26 -25.97 6.79 2.04
CA SER A 26 -25.67 7.22 3.41
C SER A 26 -24.27 6.85 3.87
N ALA A 27 -23.30 6.76 2.96
CA ALA A 27 -21.90 6.56 3.33
C ALA A 27 -21.32 7.84 3.93
N ASP A 28 -20.58 7.69 5.02
CA ASP A 28 -19.85 8.78 5.67
C ASP A 28 -18.38 8.72 5.25
N ILE A 29 -17.86 9.81 4.67
CA ILE A 29 -16.48 9.85 4.16
C ILE A 29 -15.56 10.32 5.28
N HIS A 30 -14.60 9.48 5.66
CA HIS A 30 -13.60 9.79 6.69
C HIS A 30 -12.32 10.38 6.12
N ALA A 31 -11.88 9.86 4.98
CA ALA A 31 -10.62 10.24 4.36
C ALA A 31 -10.70 10.09 2.85
N ILE A 32 -9.96 10.94 2.16
CA ILE A 32 -9.74 10.88 0.73
C ILE A 32 -8.25 11.10 0.50
N GLU A 33 -7.63 10.22 -0.28
CA GLU A 33 -6.25 10.34 -0.73
C GLU A 33 -6.21 10.24 -2.25
N ILE A 34 -5.49 11.17 -2.89
CA ILE A 34 -5.14 11.02 -4.31
C ILE A 34 -3.86 10.19 -4.37
N VAL A 35 -3.98 8.96 -4.83
CA VAL A 35 -2.87 8.01 -4.91
C VAL A 35 -1.99 8.35 -6.12
N GLU A 36 -2.58 8.56 -7.30
CA GLU A 36 -1.81 8.81 -8.53
C GLU A 36 -2.58 9.69 -9.53
N HIS A 37 -1.89 10.67 -10.13
CA HIS A 37 -2.40 11.40 -11.30
C HIS A 37 -1.91 10.74 -12.60
N ARG A 38 -2.84 10.30 -13.44
CA ARG A 38 -2.60 9.72 -14.76
C ARG A 38 -2.90 10.74 -15.84
N ARG A 39 -1.97 11.69 -16.00
CA ARG A 39 -2.13 12.86 -16.88
C ARG A 39 -2.30 12.49 -18.34
N GLU A 40 -1.70 11.38 -18.77
CA GLU A 40 -1.80 10.84 -20.12
C GLU A 40 -3.23 10.44 -20.50
N ASN A 41 -4.02 10.00 -19.51
CA ASN A 41 -5.41 9.56 -19.70
C ASN A 41 -6.42 10.55 -19.10
N GLY A 42 -5.97 11.65 -18.48
CA GLY A 42 -6.82 12.63 -17.82
C GLY A 42 -7.62 12.05 -16.64
N THR A 43 -7.03 11.09 -15.91
CA THR A 43 -7.66 10.42 -14.77
C THR A 43 -6.79 10.52 -13.52
N ALA A 44 -7.40 10.31 -12.36
CA ALA A 44 -6.74 10.15 -11.08
C ALA A 44 -7.17 8.83 -10.44
N VAL A 45 -6.29 8.26 -9.63
CA VAL A 45 -6.62 7.13 -8.76
C VAL A 45 -6.74 7.64 -7.34
N ASP A 46 -7.93 7.50 -6.77
CA ASP A 46 -8.27 8.02 -5.45
C ASP A 46 -8.67 6.89 -4.51
N ASP A 47 -8.15 6.92 -3.30
CA ASP A 47 -8.54 6.08 -2.19
C ASP A 47 -9.54 6.84 -1.31
N ILE A 48 -10.72 6.25 -1.10
CA ILE A 48 -11.78 6.83 -0.28
C ILE A 48 -12.09 5.87 0.86
N VAL A 49 -11.90 6.34 2.09
CA VAL A 49 -12.26 5.61 3.29
C VAL A 49 -13.63 6.08 3.77
N VAL A 50 -14.55 5.14 3.89
CA VAL A 50 -15.95 5.43 4.26
C VAL A 50 -16.45 4.50 5.36
N ASP A 51 -17.42 4.98 6.13
CA ASP A 51 -18.29 4.15 6.95
C ASP A 51 -19.68 4.03 6.35
N LEU A 52 -20.34 2.90 6.64
CA LEU A 52 -21.72 2.65 6.28
C LEU A 52 -22.57 2.50 7.55
N PRO A 53 -23.81 2.96 7.53
CA PRO A 53 -24.73 2.75 8.63
C PRO A 53 -25.07 1.26 8.77
N PRO A 54 -25.41 0.81 10.00
CA PRO A 54 -25.78 -0.58 10.23
C PRO A 54 -26.90 -1.05 9.31
N GLY A 55 -26.74 -2.26 8.75
CA GLY A 55 -27.75 -2.88 7.90
C GLY A 55 -27.67 -2.51 6.40
N VAL A 56 -26.78 -1.58 6.01
CA VAL A 56 -26.49 -1.33 4.60
C VAL A 56 -25.44 -2.32 4.09
N LEU A 57 -25.74 -2.96 2.95
CA LEU A 57 -24.82 -3.89 2.32
C LEU A 57 -23.63 -3.14 1.70
N PRO A 58 -22.38 -3.59 1.90
CA PRO A 58 -21.21 -2.88 1.38
C PRO A 58 -21.16 -2.77 -0.15
N ASP A 59 -21.76 -3.72 -0.87
CA ASP A 59 -21.88 -3.70 -2.34
C ASP A 59 -22.60 -2.46 -2.87
N ARG A 60 -23.39 -1.77 -2.02
CA ARG A 60 -24.03 -0.50 -2.38
C ARG A 60 -23.03 0.62 -2.63
N LEU A 61 -21.87 0.62 -1.96
CA LEU A 61 -20.80 1.59 -2.23
C LEU A 61 -20.28 1.42 -3.65
N VAL A 62 -19.94 0.18 -4.02
CA VAL A 62 -19.45 -0.17 -5.35
C VAL A 62 -20.48 0.20 -6.42
N SER A 63 -21.74 -0.14 -6.17
CA SER A 63 -22.85 0.17 -7.09
C SER A 63 -23.07 1.67 -7.25
N ALA A 64 -22.98 2.45 -6.16
CA ALA A 64 -23.14 3.90 -6.20
C ALA A 64 -22.01 4.57 -7.00
N CYS A 65 -20.76 4.21 -6.72
CA CYS A 65 -19.60 4.74 -7.46
C CYS A 65 -19.67 4.40 -8.96
N ASN A 66 -19.95 3.14 -9.31
CA ASN A 66 -20.04 2.72 -10.72
C ASN A 66 -21.26 3.31 -11.47
N SER A 67 -22.22 3.93 -10.77
CA SER A 67 -23.32 4.67 -11.42
C SER A 67 -22.90 6.06 -11.90
N VAL A 68 -21.77 6.58 -11.41
CA VAL A 68 -21.21 7.86 -11.83
C VAL A 68 -20.50 7.68 -13.17
N PRO A 69 -20.82 8.49 -14.20
CA PRO A 69 -20.14 8.41 -15.48
C PRO A 69 -18.61 8.58 -15.35
N ASP A 70 -17.88 7.75 -16.09
CA ASP A 70 -16.41 7.75 -16.16
C ASP A 70 -15.70 7.41 -14.83
N VAL A 71 -16.41 6.84 -13.85
CA VAL A 71 -15.85 6.37 -12.57
C VAL A 71 -15.84 4.85 -12.52
N GLU A 72 -14.72 4.28 -12.08
CA GLU A 72 -14.55 2.84 -11.95
C GLU A 72 -14.02 2.49 -10.56
N VAL A 73 -14.67 1.55 -9.89
CA VAL A 73 -14.15 0.96 -8.64
C VAL A 73 -13.18 -0.17 -9.00
N ILE A 74 -11.89 0.05 -8.79
CA ILE A 74 -10.85 -0.96 -9.07
C ILE A 74 -10.48 -1.80 -7.86
N TRP A 75 -10.81 -1.33 -6.66
CA TRP A 75 -10.66 -2.11 -5.44
C TRP A 75 -11.67 -1.74 -4.38
N PHE A 76 -12.07 -2.74 -3.60
CA PHE A 76 -12.94 -2.59 -2.45
C PHE A 76 -12.52 -3.58 -1.36
N SER A 77 -12.30 -3.07 -0.16
CA SER A 77 -11.94 -3.91 0.99
C SER A 77 -12.48 -3.36 2.31
N ARG A 78 -12.49 -4.22 3.32
CA ARG A 78 -12.67 -3.76 4.71
C ARG A 78 -11.41 -3.01 5.14
N TYR A 79 -11.62 -1.90 5.83
CA TYR A 79 -10.55 -1.08 6.32
C TYR A 79 -10.49 -1.14 7.85
N GLY A 80 -9.33 -1.52 8.38
CA GLY A 80 -9.07 -1.60 9.81
C GLY A 80 -9.14 -0.23 10.48
N ALA A 81 -9.59 -0.18 11.73
CA ALA A 81 -9.56 1.06 12.51
C ALA A 81 -8.09 1.48 12.73
N GLY A 82 -7.75 2.74 12.39
CA GLY A 82 -6.44 3.32 12.64
C GLY A 82 -5.63 3.71 11.39
N GLY A 83 -6.04 3.32 10.19
CA GLY A 83 -5.34 3.77 8.98
C GLY A 83 -5.74 5.22 8.61
N GLY A 84 -4.98 6.20 9.07
CA GLY A 84 -5.21 7.60 8.71
C GLY A 84 -4.44 8.02 7.45
N LEU A 85 -4.73 9.21 6.93
CA LEU A 85 -3.93 9.87 5.89
C LEU A 85 -2.49 10.24 6.33
N HIS A 86 -2.13 9.94 7.59
CA HIS A 86 -0.88 10.37 8.22
C HIS A 86 0.05 9.20 8.56
N MET A 87 -0.21 7.98 8.07
CA MET A 87 0.65 6.81 8.39
C MET A 87 2.12 7.04 8.05
N ASP A 88 2.40 7.75 6.95
CA ASP A 88 3.78 8.06 6.54
C ASP A 88 4.49 8.94 7.57
N LEU A 89 3.79 9.95 8.10
CA LEU A 89 4.33 10.86 9.10
C LEU A 89 4.54 10.13 10.43
N GLU A 90 3.57 9.34 10.87
CA GLU A 90 3.68 8.53 12.09
C GLU A 90 4.85 7.56 12.01
N ALA A 91 5.05 6.90 10.86
CA ALA A 91 6.21 6.03 10.63
C ALA A 91 7.53 6.82 10.76
N VAL A 92 7.62 8.01 10.15
CA VAL A 92 8.82 8.85 10.23
C VAL A 92 9.07 9.36 11.65
N GLU A 93 8.03 9.75 12.39
CA GLU A 93 8.13 10.18 13.78
C GLU A 93 8.61 9.05 14.70
N GLN A 94 8.08 7.84 14.53
CA GLN A 94 8.54 6.66 15.28
C GLN A 94 9.99 6.33 14.97
N MET A 95 10.36 6.28 13.68
CA MET A 95 11.75 6.05 13.25
C MET A 95 12.70 7.09 13.85
N THR A 96 12.32 8.37 13.82
CA THR A 96 13.14 9.47 14.36
C THR A 96 13.25 9.42 15.89
N SER A 97 12.22 8.92 16.57
CA SER A 97 12.21 8.75 18.03
C SER A 97 13.07 7.58 18.50
N SER A 98 13.23 6.55 17.68
CA SER A 98 14.08 5.38 17.94
C SER A 98 14.99 5.06 16.73
N PRO A 99 16.03 5.88 16.46
CA PRO A 99 16.82 5.76 15.23
C PRO A 99 17.47 4.38 15.02
N ALA A 100 17.92 3.73 16.09
CA ALA A 100 18.54 2.40 16.02
C ALA A 100 17.58 1.31 15.47
N GLU A 101 16.28 1.49 15.67
CA GLU A 101 15.20 0.58 15.29
C GLU A 101 14.47 1.04 14.02
N ALA A 102 14.96 2.08 13.33
CA ALA A 102 14.21 2.73 12.24
C ALA A 102 13.80 1.76 11.11
N ILE A 103 14.66 0.81 10.74
CA ILE A 103 14.34 -0.19 9.71
C ILE A 103 13.28 -1.18 10.21
N ASP A 104 13.39 -1.61 11.47
CA ASP A 104 12.47 -2.56 12.07
C ASP A 104 11.07 -1.93 12.20
N LEU A 105 11.02 -0.66 12.60
CA LEU A 105 9.80 0.14 12.62
C LEU A 105 9.22 0.32 11.23
N LEU A 106 10.04 0.56 10.19
CA LEU A 106 9.53 0.65 8.82
C LEU A 106 8.92 -0.67 8.35
N VAL A 107 9.50 -1.82 8.71
CA VAL A 107 8.93 -3.14 8.40
C VAL A 107 7.56 -3.29 9.07
N GLU A 108 7.43 -2.91 10.35
CA GLU A 108 6.16 -3.00 11.08
C GLU A 108 5.09 -2.03 10.53
N GLN A 109 5.48 -0.81 10.16
CA GLN A 109 4.54 0.22 9.68
C GLN A 109 4.23 0.11 8.18
N GLY A 110 5.08 -0.56 7.41
CA GLY A 110 4.97 -0.68 5.94
C GLY A 110 3.59 -1.14 5.43
N PRO A 111 2.95 -2.17 6.02
CA PRO A 111 1.62 -2.61 5.60
C PRO A 111 0.56 -1.51 5.76
N ALA A 112 0.58 -0.79 6.88
CA ALA A 112 -0.40 0.26 7.12
C ALA A 112 -0.20 1.45 6.16
N VAL A 113 1.06 1.85 5.94
CA VAL A 113 1.45 2.93 5.02
C VAL A 113 1.01 2.66 3.57
N LEU A 114 1.13 1.42 3.11
CA LEU A 114 0.81 1.06 1.72
C LEU A 114 -0.55 0.39 1.54
N HIS A 115 -1.39 0.39 2.57
CA HIS A 115 -2.67 -0.33 2.58
C HIS A 115 -2.50 -1.78 2.08
N ALA A 116 -1.56 -2.47 2.71
CA ALA A 116 -1.14 -3.82 2.40
C ALA A 116 -1.28 -4.74 3.61
N ASP A 117 -1.05 -6.03 3.42
CA ASP A 117 -1.35 -7.06 4.43
C ASP A 117 -0.12 -7.40 5.29
N TRP A 118 1.07 -7.38 4.70
CA TRP A 118 2.29 -7.83 5.36
C TRP A 118 3.54 -7.16 4.80
N ALA A 119 4.61 -7.21 5.59
CA ALA A 119 5.93 -6.77 5.19
C ALA A 119 7.03 -7.72 5.73
N ALA A 120 8.13 -7.80 4.99
CA ALA A 120 9.28 -8.60 5.35
C ALA A 120 10.58 -7.93 4.91
N LEU A 121 11.60 -8.05 5.74
CA LEU A 121 12.96 -7.68 5.45
C LEU A 121 13.73 -8.91 4.98
N ILE A 122 14.27 -8.85 3.77
CA ILE A 122 15.01 -9.94 3.14
C ILE A 122 16.45 -9.50 2.95
N ASP A 123 17.40 -10.36 3.35
CA ASP A 123 18.83 -10.07 3.31
C ASP A 123 19.60 -11.30 2.84
N GLY A 124 20.61 -11.09 1.99
CA GLY A 124 21.58 -12.12 1.63
C GLY A 124 21.92 -12.16 0.14
N THR A 125 22.49 -13.28 -0.31
CA THR A 125 22.87 -13.47 -1.71
C THR A 125 22.81 -14.94 -2.08
N GLY A 126 22.24 -15.26 -3.24
CA GLY A 126 22.15 -16.63 -3.72
C GLY A 126 21.46 -17.54 -2.72
N ALA A 127 22.13 -18.61 -2.30
CA ALA A 127 21.58 -19.59 -1.36
C ALA A 127 21.52 -19.10 0.10
N ASP A 128 22.18 -17.98 0.43
CA ASP A 128 22.21 -17.42 1.80
C ASP A 128 21.13 -16.37 2.06
N VAL A 129 20.15 -16.24 1.15
CA VAL A 129 19.02 -15.31 1.31
C VAL A 129 18.11 -15.79 2.45
N LYS A 130 17.80 -14.89 3.37
CA LYS A 130 16.96 -15.15 4.55
C LYS A 130 15.99 -14.01 4.80
N VAL A 131 14.89 -14.34 5.47
CA VAL A 131 14.00 -13.36 6.09
C VAL A 131 14.62 -12.94 7.42
N ALA A 132 15.02 -11.67 7.52
CA ALA A 132 15.66 -11.09 8.69
C ALA A 132 14.65 -10.56 9.71
N LEU A 133 13.50 -10.07 9.23
CA LEU A 133 12.39 -9.57 10.03
C LEU A 133 11.09 -9.72 9.22
N GLU A 134 9.98 -9.98 9.88
CA GLU A 134 8.68 -10.13 9.23
C GLU A 134 7.53 -9.73 10.14
N THR A 135 6.45 -9.24 9.54
CA THR A 135 5.18 -9.00 10.23
C THR A 135 4.40 -10.30 10.43
N SER A 136 3.42 -10.30 11.33
CA SER A 136 2.65 -11.50 11.70
C SER A 136 1.88 -12.18 10.56
N ALA A 137 1.52 -11.45 9.50
CA ALA A 137 0.75 -11.95 8.37
C ALA A 137 1.63 -12.37 7.17
N THR A 138 2.95 -12.33 7.30
CA THR A 138 3.89 -12.68 6.23
C THR A 138 3.72 -14.14 5.82
N PRO A 139 3.52 -14.44 4.52
CA PRO A 139 3.46 -15.81 4.03
C PRO A 139 4.85 -16.44 4.01
N GLU A 140 4.92 -17.76 4.07
CA GLU A 140 6.20 -18.47 3.87
C GLU A 140 6.72 -18.20 2.44
N PHE A 141 8.00 -17.85 2.31
CA PHE A 141 8.64 -17.60 1.01
C PHE A 141 9.37 -18.83 0.45
N GLY A 142 9.95 -19.67 1.30
CA GLY A 142 10.85 -20.73 0.85
C GLY A 142 12.02 -20.17 0.02
N GLU A 143 12.37 -20.85 -1.07
CA GLU A 143 13.51 -20.47 -1.93
C GLU A 143 13.21 -19.29 -2.87
N VAL A 144 11.94 -18.87 -3.01
CA VAL A 144 11.57 -17.84 -4.00
C VAL A 144 12.07 -16.44 -3.61
N ALA A 145 12.35 -16.20 -2.33
CA ALA A 145 12.91 -14.93 -1.85
C ALA A 145 14.24 -14.60 -2.53
N ALA A 146 15.03 -15.62 -2.89
CA ALA A 146 16.32 -15.42 -3.56
C ALA A 146 16.17 -14.82 -4.96
N ALA A 147 15.02 -14.98 -5.62
CA ALA A 147 14.78 -14.42 -6.94
C ALA A 147 14.53 -12.90 -6.93
N TRP A 148 14.28 -12.30 -5.76
CA TRP A 148 14.06 -10.87 -5.61
C TRP A 148 15.34 -10.07 -5.37
N LEU A 149 16.48 -10.75 -5.21
CA LEU A 149 17.78 -10.14 -4.96
C LEU A 149 18.79 -10.46 -6.08
N PRO A 150 19.71 -9.54 -6.41
CA PRO A 150 19.79 -8.17 -5.90
C PRO A 150 18.70 -7.26 -6.48
N LEU A 151 18.36 -6.20 -5.76
CA LEU A 151 17.40 -5.18 -6.18
C LEU A 151 18.05 -3.79 -6.16
N GLU A 152 18.22 -3.18 -7.32
CA GLU A 152 18.91 -1.88 -7.43
C GLU A 152 18.02 -0.68 -7.08
N LYS A 153 16.70 -0.80 -7.26
CA LYS A 153 15.73 0.29 -7.05
C LYS A 153 14.37 -0.25 -6.65
N ALA A 154 13.56 0.61 -6.05
CA ALA A 154 12.19 0.25 -5.71
C ALA A 154 11.38 -0.08 -6.96
N THR A 155 10.58 -1.15 -6.88
CA THR A 155 9.78 -1.67 -8.00
C THR A 155 8.69 -2.62 -7.49
N THR A 156 7.69 -2.87 -8.32
CA THR A 156 6.79 -4.01 -8.13
C THR A 156 7.53 -5.31 -8.46
N LEU A 157 7.18 -6.39 -7.75
CA LEU A 157 7.73 -7.73 -7.97
C LEU A 157 6.66 -8.63 -8.57
N ALA A 158 7.07 -9.49 -9.50
CA ALA A 158 6.16 -10.51 -10.02
C ALA A 158 5.82 -11.53 -8.92
N ALA A 159 4.54 -11.85 -8.80
CA ALA A 159 4.06 -12.89 -7.90
C ALA A 159 4.71 -14.24 -8.29
N PRO A 160 5.48 -14.89 -7.39
CA PRO A 160 6.02 -16.21 -7.69
C PRO A 160 4.90 -17.26 -7.66
N ASP A 161 5.09 -18.33 -8.43
CA ASP A 161 4.25 -19.53 -8.34
C ASP A 161 4.58 -20.30 -7.05
N HIS A 162 4.15 -19.74 -5.92
CA HIS A 162 4.40 -20.23 -4.57
C HIS A 162 3.12 -20.14 -3.75
N LYS A 163 2.90 -21.14 -2.89
CA LYS A 163 1.73 -21.19 -2.01
C LYS A 163 1.69 -19.95 -1.11
N GLY A 164 0.56 -19.25 -1.12
CA GLY A 164 0.38 -18.01 -0.34
C GLY A 164 0.84 -16.73 -1.05
N LEU A 165 1.64 -16.83 -2.11
CA LEU A 165 2.13 -15.67 -2.88
C LEU A 165 1.57 -15.58 -4.30
N ALA A 166 1.05 -16.67 -4.88
CA ALA A 166 0.59 -16.70 -6.27
C ALA A 166 -0.50 -15.65 -6.62
N GLU A 167 -1.30 -15.23 -5.64
CA GLU A 167 -2.33 -14.19 -5.78
C GLU A 167 -1.91 -12.85 -5.16
N SER A 168 -0.64 -12.68 -4.80
CA SER A 168 -0.15 -11.47 -4.14
C SER A 168 0.31 -10.44 -5.15
N VAL A 169 0.04 -9.19 -4.84
CA VAL A 169 0.70 -8.03 -5.45
C VAL A 169 1.83 -7.63 -4.51
N LEU A 170 3.02 -7.44 -5.05
CA LEU A 170 4.24 -7.23 -4.28
C LEU A 170 4.94 -5.95 -4.73
N VAL A 171 5.50 -5.21 -3.77
CA VAL A 171 6.41 -4.09 -4.01
C VAL A 171 7.60 -4.22 -3.09
N ALA A 172 8.77 -3.81 -3.57
CA ALA A 172 9.98 -3.84 -2.78
C ALA A 172 10.83 -2.59 -2.98
N ALA A 173 11.63 -2.27 -1.98
CA ALA A 173 12.65 -1.22 -2.05
C ALA A 173 13.97 -1.70 -1.40
N PRO A 174 15.13 -1.38 -2.01
CA PRO A 174 16.41 -1.61 -1.36
C PRO A 174 16.62 -0.67 -0.17
N LEU A 175 17.41 -1.13 0.80
CA LEU A 175 17.83 -0.37 1.97
C LEU A 175 19.29 0.07 1.81
N GLU A 176 20.18 -0.34 2.72
CA GLU A 176 21.59 0.07 2.71
C GLU A 176 22.39 -0.55 1.55
N SER A 177 21.87 -1.62 0.93
CA SER A 177 22.49 -2.30 -0.20
C SER A 177 21.43 -2.93 -1.10
N ASP A 178 21.83 -3.32 -2.31
CA ASP A 178 20.99 -4.08 -3.26
C ASP A 178 20.69 -5.51 -2.81
N ARG A 179 21.27 -5.96 -1.68
CA ARG A 179 21.11 -7.30 -1.11
C ARG A 179 20.21 -7.33 0.12
N ARG A 180 19.72 -6.16 0.54
CA ARG A 180 18.82 -6.02 1.68
C ARG A 180 17.63 -5.17 1.28
N ILE A 181 16.47 -5.82 1.20
CA ILE A 181 15.24 -5.22 0.67
C ILE A 181 14.12 -5.34 1.67
N LEU A 182 13.29 -4.30 1.72
CA LEU A 182 11.96 -4.36 2.30
C LEU A 182 10.99 -4.81 1.21
N VAL A 183 10.25 -5.88 1.45
CA VAL A 183 9.15 -6.36 0.61
C VAL A 183 7.85 -6.13 1.35
N VAL A 184 6.87 -5.54 0.67
CA VAL A 184 5.51 -5.33 1.17
C VAL A 184 4.54 -5.97 0.18
N GLY A 185 3.54 -6.67 0.71
CA GLY A 185 2.61 -7.42 -0.12
C GLY A 185 1.18 -7.37 0.37
N ARG A 186 0.25 -7.48 -0.59
CA ARG A 186 -1.18 -7.66 -0.33
C ARG A 186 -1.79 -8.69 -1.26
N ARG A 187 -2.81 -9.39 -0.79
CA ARG A 187 -3.49 -10.43 -1.55
C ARG A 187 -4.61 -9.86 -2.42
N GLY A 188 -4.65 -10.27 -3.68
CA GLY A 188 -5.77 -10.04 -4.58
C GLY A 188 -5.84 -8.65 -5.22
N GLY A 189 -5.05 -7.69 -4.75
CA GLY A 189 -4.93 -6.36 -5.38
C GLY A 189 -5.29 -5.20 -4.45
N PRO A 190 -5.37 -3.97 -5.00
CA PRO A 190 -5.03 -3.59 -6.38
C PRO A 190 -3.52 -3.62 -6.62
N GLU A 191 -3.08 -3.42 -7.86
CA GLU A 191 -1.67 -3.24 -8.19
C GLU A 191 -1.07 -2.05 -7.42
N PHE A 192 0.22 -2.12 -7.07
CA PHE A 192 0.94 -0.97 -6.53
C PHE A 192 1.24 0.03 -7.66
N LEU A 193 0.82 1.26 -7.45
CA LEU A 193 1.00 2.37 -8.40
C LEU A 193 2.41 2.96 -8.33
N GLY A 194 2.79 3.74 -9.33
CA GLY A 194 4.12 4.34 -9.40
C GLY A 194 4.41 5.28 -8.23
N SER A 195 3.38 5.97 -7.75
CA SER A 195 3.43 6.80 -6.54
C SER A 195 3.63 5.99 -5.26
N GLU A 196 3.02 4.81 -5.13
CA GLU A 196 3.20 3.90 -4.00
C GLU A 196 4.62 3.32 -3.98
N VAL A 197 5.16 2.95 -5.14
CA VAL A 197 6.57 2.54 -5.29
C VAL A 197 7.53 3.66 -4.88
N ALA A 198 7.27 4.89 -5.34
CA ALA A 198 8.08 6.06 -4.99
C ALA A 198 8.02 6.38 -3.48
N ARG A 199 6.83 6.27 -2.87
CA ARG A 199 6.62 6.45 -1.43
C ARG A 199 7.42 5.45 -0.63
N LEU A 200 7.36 4.15 -0.98
CA LEU A 200 8.18 3.12 -0.32
C LEU A 200 9.67 3.42 -0.45
N SER A 201 10.12 3.82 -1.66
CA SER A 201 11.53 4.18 -1.90
C SER A 201 11.99 5.34 -1.01
N TYR A 202 11.13 6.34 -0.81
CA TYR A 202 11.43 7.50 0.03
C TYR A 202 11.54 7.11 1.51
N LEU A 203 10.57 6.35 2.01
CA LEU A 203 10.57 5.87 3.40
C LEU A 203 11.74 4.94 3.70
N ALA A 204 12.06 4.02 2.79
CA ALA A 204 13.25 3.18 2.86
C ALA A 204 14.54 4.02 2.97
N SER A 205 14.67 5.05 2.13
CA SER A 205 15.83 5.95 2.16
C SER A 205 15.91 6.76 3.47
N LEU A 206 14.77 7.20 3.99
CA LEU A 206 14.69 7.87 5.29
C LEU A 206 15.08 6.93 6.43
N ALA A 207 14.57 5.70 6.46
CA ALA A 207 14.91 4.72 7.50
C ALA A 207 16.42 4.45 7.55
N VAL A 208 17.06 4.29 6.38
CA VAL A 208 18.52 4.13 6.27
C VAL A 208 19.25 5.35 6.81
N THR A 209 18.82 6.55 6.41
CA THR A 209 19.46 7.81 6.83
C THR A 209 19.31 8.03 8.34
N ILE A 210 18.11 7.84 8.89
CA ILE A 210 17.82 7.98 10.32
C ILE A 210 18.64 6.96 11.11
N ARG A 211 18.67 5.69 10.68
CA ARG A 211 19.46 4.66 11.36
C ARG A 211 20.96 4.98 11.39
N ALA A 212 21.48 5.60 10.34
CA ALA A 212 22.89 6.01 10.30
C ALA A 212 23.23 7.14 11.31
N THR A 213 22.23 7.79 11.91
CA THR A 213 22.42 8.80 12.96
C THR A 213 22.34 8.25 14.39
N ALA A 214 21.99 6.96 14.55
CA ALA A 214 21.94 6.26 15.84
C ALA A 214 23.35 5.97 16.39
#